data_AF-A0A655AB16-F1
#
_entry.id   AF-A0A655AB16-F1
#
_cell.length_a   1.000
_cell.length_b   1.000
_cell.length_c   1.000
_cell.angle_alpha   90.00
_cell.angle_beta   90.00
_cell.angle_gamma   90.00
#
_symmetry.space_group_name_H-M   'P 1'
#
loop_
_entity.id
_entity.type
_entity.pdbx_description
1 polymer ?
#
loop_
_entity_poly.entity_id
_entity_poly.type
_entity_poly.pdbx_seq_one_letter_code
_entity_poly.pdbx_strand_id
1 'polypeptide(L)'
;MLDDVDADVVVGFGGYVALPAYLAARGLPLPPRRRRRIPVVIHEANARAGLANRVGAHTADRVLSAVPDSGLRRAEVVGVPVRASIAALDRAVLRAEARAHFGFPDDARVLLVFGGSQGAVSLNRAVSGAAADLAAAGVCVLHAHGPQNVLELRRRAQGDPPYVAVPYLDRMELAYAAADLVICRAGAMTVAEVSAVGLPAIYVPLPIGNGEQRLNALPVVNAGGGMVVADAALTPELVARQVAGLLTDPARLAAMTAAAARVGHRDAAGQVARAALAVATGAGARTTT
;
A
#
# COMPACT_ATOMS: atom_id res chain seq x y z
N MET A 1 -12.16 24.06 -14.65
CA MET A 1 -11.42 23.49 -13.51
C MET A 1 -9.96 23.91 -13.51
N LEU A 2 -9.12 23.51 -14.49
CA LEU A 2 -7.69 23.88 -14.47
C LEU A 2 -7.47 25.41 -14.54
N ASP A 3 -8.28 26.09 -15.37
CA ASP A 3 -8.25 27.56 -15.47
C ASP A 3 -8.82 28.21 -14.20
N ASP A 4 -9.89 27.65 -13.62
CA ASP A 4 -10.57 28.21 -12.44
C ASP A 4 -9.70 28.18 -11.17
N VAL A 5 -8.64 27.36 -11.16
CA VAL A 5 -7.69 27.24 -10.05
C VAL A 5 -6.31 27.80 -10.40
N ASP A 6 -6.16 28.45 -11.56
CA ASP A 6 -4.89 28.98 -12.08
C ASP A 6 -3.73 27.99 -11.96
N ALA A 7 -3.95 26.73 -12.37
CA ALA A 7 -3.00 25.66 -12.14
C ALA A 7 -1.66 25.89 -12.87
N ASP A 8 -0.55 25.88 -12.11
CA ASP A 8 0.81 25.94 -12.65
C ASP A 8 1.39 24.58 -13.05
N VAL A 9 0.88 23.50 -12.48
CA VAL A 9 1.28 22.12 -12.80
C VAL A 9 0.14 21.16 -12.51
N VAL A 10 0.00 20.14 -13.35
CA VAL A 10 -0.90 19.00 -13.10
C VAL A 10 -0.08 17.81 -12.64
N VAL A 11 -0.40 17.26 -11.47
CA VAL A 11 0.19 16.01 -10.98
C VAL A 11 -0.83 14.89 -11.13
N GLY A 12 -0.45 13.87 -11.89
CA GLY A 12 -1.31 12.76 -12.28
C GLY A 12 -0.85 11.42 -11.73
N PHE A 13 -1.73 10.74 -11.01
CA PHE A 13 -1.49 9.38 -10.48
C PHE A 13 -2.19 8.28 -11.28
N GLY A 14 -2.72 8.62 -12.47
CA GLY A 14 -3.50 7.71 -13.30
C GLY A 14 -4.98 7.60 -12.92
N GLY A 15 -5.64 6.55 -13.41
CA GLY A 15 -7.09 6.38 -13.31
C GLY A 15 -7.88 7.02 -14.46
N TYR A 16 -9.19 6.76 -14.52
CA TYR A 16 -10.03 7.16 -15.66
C TYR A 16 -10.18 8.69 -15.81
N VAL A 17 -10.14 9.43 -14.69
CA VAL A 17 -10.24 10.91 -14.67
C VAL A 17 -8.96 11.58 -15.15
N ALA A 18 -7.81 10.91 -15.04
CA ALA A 18 -6.51 11.52 -15.31
C ALA A 18 -6.28 11.80 -16.80
N LEU A 19 -6.76 10.93 -17.69
CA LEU A 19 -6.57 11.12 -19.13
C LEU A 19 -7.24 12.41 -19.66
N PRO A 20 -8.51 12.71 -19.36
CA PRO A 20 -9.11 14.01 -19.69
C PRO A 20 -8.34 15.21 -19.12
N ALA A 21 -7.83 15.11 -17.88
CA ALA A 21 -7.03 16.17 -17.26
C ALA A 21 -5.70 16.38 -18.01
N TYR A 22 -5.01 15.30 -18.39
CA TYR A 22 -3.78 15.37 -19.18
C TYR A 22 -4.02 16.02 -20.54
N LEU A 23 -5.11 15.65 -21.21
CA LEU A 23 -5.48 16.24 -22.51
C LEU A 23 -5.81 17.73 -22.38
N ALA A 24 -6.52 18.14 -21.32
CA ALA A 24 -6.81 19.54 -21.05
C ALA A 24 -5.52 20.35 -20.78
N ALA A 25 -4.59 19.79 -20.02
CA ALA A 25 -3.30 20.43 -19.69
C ALA A 25 -2.41 20.66 -20.93
N ARG A 26 -2.56 19.84 -21.99
CA ARG A 26 -1.80 20.00 -23.24
C ARG A 26 -2.06 21.32 -23.99
N GLY A 27 -3.12 22.05 -23.64
CA GLY A 27 -3.45 23.31 -24.30
C GLY A 27 -3.91 23.12 -25.75
N LEU A 28 -4.60 22.02 -26.05
CA LEU A 28 -5.13 21.76 -27.39
C LEU A 28 -5.99 22.96 -27.86
N PRO A 29 -5.82 23.44 -29.10
CA PRO A 29 -6.57 24.58 -29.63
C PRO A 29 -8.02 24.15 -29.88
N LEU A 30 -8.87 24.26 -28.86
CA LEU A 30 -10.30 24.11 -28.98
C LEU A 30 -10.92 25.51 -29.12
N PRO A 31 -11.60 25.82 -30.23
CA PRO A 31 -12.32 27.08 -30.38
C PRO A 31 -13.35 27.26 -29.25
N PRO A 32 -13.52 28.46 -28.68
CA PRO A 32 -12.91 29.74 -29.05
C PRO A 32 -11.65 30.13 -28.23
N ARG A 33 -11.09 29.22 -27.41
CA ARG A 33 -10.04 29.57 -26.43
C ARG A 33 -8.72 28.85 -26.75
N ARG A 34 -7.69 29.62 -27.12
CA ARG A 34 -6.30 29.16 -27.01
C ARG A 34 -5.98 28.97 -25.52
N ARG A 35 -5.81 27.73 -25.09
CA ARG A 35 -5.45 27.40 -23.70
C ARG A 35 -3.94 27.45 -23.53
N ARG A 36 -3.47 28.01 -22.41
CA ARG A 36 -2.07 27.89 -21.97
C ARG A 36 -1.78 26.40 -21.74
N ARG A 37 -0.62 25.93 -22.21
CA ARG A 37 -0.11 24.60 -21.84
C ARG A 37 0.26 24.64 -20.36
N ILE A 38 -0.31 23.72 -19.57
CA ILE A 38 0.04 23.50 -18.18
C ILE A 38 0.95 22.26 -18.15
N PRO A 39 2.15 22.34 -17.56
CA PRO A 39 3.03 21.19 -17.52
C PRO A 39 2.45 20.06 -16.66
N VAL A 40 2.83 18.83 -16.99
CA VAL A 40 2.28 17.61 -16.38
C VAL A 40 3.39 16.76 -15.78
N VAL A 41 3.25 16.41 -14.50
CA VAL A 41 4.04 15.38 -13.83
C VAL A 41 3.18 14.15 -13.66
N ILE A 42 3.63 13.00 -14.15
CA ILE A 42 2.94 11.72 -13.98
C ILE A 42 3.68 10.89 -12.94
N HIS A 43 2.93 10.24 -12.06
CA HIS A 43 3.41 9.21 -11.15
C HIS A 43 2.64 7.91 -11.40
N GLU A 44 3.37 6.82 -11.61
CA GLU A 44 2.80 5.47 -11.69
C GLU A 44 3.04 4.71 -10.38
N ALA A 45 1.97 4.46 -9.65
CA ALA A 45 2.01 3.74 -8.38
C ALA A 45 2.16 2.22 -8.56
N ASN A 46 1.60 1.65 -9.63
CA ASN A 46 1.64 0.22 -9.86
C ASN A 46 2.92 -0.22 -10.57
N ALA A 47 3.32 -1.47 -10.34
CA ALA A 47 4.41 -2.12 -11.07
C ALA A 47 4.11 -2.35 -12.56
N ARG A 48 2.86 -2.13 -12.98
CA ARG A 48 2.48 -2.13 -14.39
C ARG A 48 1.60 -0.93 -14.70
N ALA A 49 2.03 -0.13 -15.66
CA ALA A 49 1.40 1.15 -15.93
C ALA A 49 -0.03 1.03 -16.47
N GLY A 50 -0.92 1.84 -15.91
CA GLY A 50 -2.29 2.00 -16.40
C GLY A 50 -2.34 2.67 -17.78
N LEU A 51 -3.46 2.51 -18.49
CA LEU A 51 -3.62 3.10 -19.83
C LEU A 51 -3.49 4.63 -19.82
N ALA A 52 -4.10 5.30 -18.84
CA ALA A 52 -4.05 6.76 -18.72
C ALA A 52 -2.60 7.26 -18.58
N ASN A 53 -1.81 6.62 -17.72
CA ASN A 53 -0.41 6.98 -17.53
C ASN A 53 0.46 6.61 -18.74
N ARG A 54 0.23 5.46 -19.39
CA ARG A 54 0.91 5.11 -20.64
C ARG A 54 0.72 6.16 -21.73
N VAL A 55 -0.52 6.62 -21.93
CA VAL A 55 -0.83 7.66 -22.92
C VAL A 55 -0.26 9.01 -22.49
N GLY A 56 -0.46 9.41 -21.22
CA GLY A 56 -0.01 10.69 -20.72
C GLY A 56 1.52 10.85 -20.67
N ALA A 57 2.26 9.77 -20.39
CA ALA A 57 3.71 9.80 -20.21
C ALA A 57 4.48 10.22 -21.48
N HIS A 58 3.88 10.07 -22.66
CA HIS A 58 4.47 10.54 -23.91
C HIS A 58 4.62 12.07 -23.96
N THR A 59 3.73 12.80 -23.29
CA THR A 59 3.67 14.27 -23.32
C THR A 59 3.91 14.93 -21.97
N ALA A 60 4.20 14.14 -20.93
CA ALA A 60 4.51 14.64 -19.60
C ALA A 60 5.91 15.26 -19.54
N ASP A 61 6.06 16.29 -18.71
CA ASP A 61 7.30 17.01 -18.45
C ASP A 61 8.22 16.21 -17.53
N ARG A 62 7.65 15.46 -16.58
CA ARG A 62 8.34 14.48 -15.73
C ARG A 62 7.49 13.22 -15.59
N VAL A 63 8.15 12.07 -15.57
CA VAL A 63 7.52 10.77 -15.33
C VAL A 63 8.22 10.13 -14.16
N LEU A 64 7.45 9.76 -13.14
CA LEU A 64 7.89 9.14 -11.91
C LEU A 64 7.22 7.77 -11.79
N SER A 65 7.86 6.83 -11.12
CA SER A 65 7.27 5.52 -10.83
C SER A 65 7.62 5.00 -9.44
N ALA A 66 6.77 4.10 -8.95
CA ALA A 66 7.00 3.41 -7.69
C ALA A 66 8.17 2.42 -7.77
N VAL A 67 8.32 1.76 -8.92
CA VAL A 67 9.28 0.68 -9.16
C VAL A 67 9.94 0.84 -10.53
N PRO A 68 11.11 0.21 -10.76
CA PRO A 68 11.66 0.07 -12.10
C PRO A 68 10.71 -0.70 -13.02
N ASP A 69 10.89 -0.54 -14.33
CA ASP A 69 10.22 -1.33 -15.37
C ASP A 69 8.68 -1.33 -15.32
N SER A 70 8.07 -0.26 -14.81
CA SER A 70 6.61 -0.07 -14.78
C SER A 70 5.94 -0.07 -16.17
N GLY A 71 6.74 -0.06 -17.25
CA GLY A 71 6.28 0.08 -18.63
C GLY A 71 6.18 1.53 -19.11
N LEU A 72 6.53 2.50 -18.26
CA LEU A 72 6.70 3.89 -18.66
C LEU A 72 8.16 4.18 -19.06
N ARG A 73 8.35 4.90 -20.17
CA ARG A 73 9.68 5.36 -20.61
C ARG A 73 10.10 6.58 -19.80
N ARG A 74 11.40 6.68 -19.49
CA ARG A 74 12.01 7.82 -18.77
C ARG A 74 11.45 8.03 -17.36
N ALA A 75 10.97 6.96 -16.71
CA ALA A 75 10.43 7.05 -15.36
C ALA A 75 11.56 7.07 -14.32
N GLU A 76 11.54 8.07 -13.45
CA GLU A 76 12.40 8.14 -12.26
C GLU A 76 11.75 7.37 -11.11
N VAL A 77 12.48 6.42 -10.50
CA VAL A 77 11.94 5.59 -9.41
C VAL A 77 11.99 6.37 -8.10
N VAL A 78 10.82 6.73 -7.57
CA VAL A 78 10.68 7.53 -6.34
C VAL A 78 9.92 6.80 -5.23
N GLY A 79 9.33 5.64 -5.52
CA GLY A 79 8.40 4.94 -4.62
C GLY A 79 6.98 5.47 -4.70
N VAL A 80 6.08 5.02 -3.82
CA VAL A 80 4.69 5.52 -3.75
C VAL A 80 4.57 6.54 -2.61
N PRO A 81 4.03 7.75 -2.84
CA PRO A 81 3.72 8.69 -1.76
C PRO A 81 2.77 8.07 -0.74
N VAL A 82 3.22 7.95 0.51
CA VAL A 82 2.37 7.52 1.64
C VAL A 82 2.03 8.71 2.53
N ARG A 83 0.99 8.56 3.36
CA ARG A 83 0.58 9.61 4.31
C ARG A 83 1.72 9.97 5.27
N ALA A 84 1.83 11.23 5.65
CA ALA A 84 2.89 11.71 6.55
C ALA A 84 2.90 10.96 7.90
N SER A 85 1.73 10.64 8.45
CA SER A 85 1.59 9.84 9.68
C SER A 85 2.17 8.42 9.57
N ILE A 86 2.27 7.87 8.36
CA ILE A 86 2.85 6.55 8.09
C ILE A 86 4.33 6.68 7.74
N ALA A 87 4.70 7.67 6.92
CA ALA A 87 6.09 7.93 6.55
C ALA A 87 6.99 8.23 7.77
N ALA A 88 6.45 8.99 8.73
CA ALA A 88 7.14 9.35 9.96
C ALA A 88 6.91 8.36 11.11
N LEU A 89 6.19 7.26 10.88
CA LEU A 89 5.84 6.33 11.96
C LEU A 89 7.07 5.61 12.49
N ASP A 90 7.31 5.80 13.79
CA ASP A 90 8.10 4.89 14.60
C ASP A 90 7.17 3.91 15.31
N ARG A 91 7.14 2.68 14.80
CA ARG A 91 6.28 1.62 15.36
C ARG A 91 6.68 1.25 16.78
N ALA A 92 7.96 1.28 17.13
CA ALA A 92 8.42 0.85 18.44
C ALA A 92 7.95 1.83 19.52
N VAL A 93 8.04 3.14 19.24
CA VAL A 93 7.56 4.21 20.12
C VAL A 93 6.05 4.13 20.33
N LEU A 94 5.28 3.92 19.26
CA LEU A 94 3.81 3.92 19.35
C LEU A 94 3.21 2.56 19.77
N ARG A 95 4.03 1.50 19.89
CA ARG A 95 3.56 0.11 20.04
C ARG A 95 2.69 -0.10 21.27
N ALA A 96 3.13 0.41 22.43
CA ALA A 96 2.42 0.22 23.70
C ALA A 96 1.05 0.90 23.68
N GLU A 97 1.00 2.17 23.23
CA GLU A 97 -0.26 2.90 23.04
C GLU A 97 -1.19 2.16 22.06
N ALA A 98 -0.65 1.70 20.94
CA ALA A 98 -1.42 0.99 19.93
C ALA A 98 -1.97 -0.36 20.44
N ARG A 99 -1.18 -1.13 21.20
CA ARG A 99 -1.63 -2.39 21.81
C ARG A 99 -2.71 -2.14 22.84
N ALA A 100 -2.53 -1.17 23.73
CA ALA A 100 -3.54 -0.76 24.68
C ALA A 100 -4.84 -0.31 24.00
N HIS A 101 -4.74 0.48 22.92
CA HIS A 101 -5.89 0.95 22.14
C HIS A 101 -6.77 -0.20 21.61
N PHE A 102 -6.16 -1.29 21.15
CA PHE A 102 -6.88 -2.46 20.66
C PHE A 102 -7.11 -3.54 21.74
N GLY A 103 -6.72 -3.30 22.99
CA GLY A 103 -6.87 -4.26 24.08
C GLY A 103 -5.96 -5.49 23.97
N PHE A 104 -4.79 -5.36 23.35
CA PHE A 104 -3.77 -6.40 23.27
C PHE A 104 -2.78 -6.30 24.44
N PRO A 105 -2.30 -7.44 24.97
CA PRO A 105 -1.16 -7.45 25.91
C PRO A 105 0.11 -6.82 25.32
N ASP A 106 0.96 -6.28 26.19
CA ASP A 106 2.21 -5.61 25.79
C ASP A 106 3.23 -6.54 25.15
N ASP A 107 3.16 -7.84 25.40
CA ASP A 107 4.02 -8.89 24.83
C ASP A 107 3.32 -9.70 23.73
N ALA A 108 2.12 -9.27 23.30
CA ALA A 108 1.31 -9.97 22.31
C ALA A 108 2.04 -10.22 20.99
N ARG A 109 1.67 -11.30 20.31
CA ARG A 109 1.97 -11.53 18.90
C ARG A 109 0.76 -11.15 18.08
N VAL A 110 0.84 -10.05 17.34
CA VAL A 110 -0.33 -9.44 16.70
C VAL A 110 -0.29 -9.65 15.19
N LEU A 111 -1.27 -10.40 14.68
CA LEU A 111 -1.58 -10.48 13.27
C LEU A 111 -2.56 -9.36 12.89
N LEU A 112 -2.17 -8.49 11.95
CA LEU A 112 -3.07 -7.54 11.31
C LEU A 112 -3.60 -8.11 9.99
N VAL A 113 -4.90 -8.02 9.75
CA VAL A 113 -5.56 -8.51 8.53
C VAL A 113 -6.45 -7.42 7.94
N PHE A 114 -6.25 -7.11 6.66
CA PHE A 114 -7.12 -6.18 5.94
C PHE A 114 -7.06 -6.37 4.41
N GLY A 115 -8.21 -6.19 3.76
CA GLY A 115 -8.36 -6.32 2.31
C GLY A 115 -8.29 -5.02 1.50
N GLY A 116 -8.04 -3.88 2.16
CA GLY A 116 -8.32 -2.54 1.63
C GLY A 116 -9.65 -1.99 2.17
N SER A 117 -10.10 -0.84 1.66
CA SER A 117 -11.27 -0.12 2.23
C SER A 117 -12.58 -0.91 2.21
N GLN A 118 -12.76 -1.81 1.25
CA GLN A 118 -13.95 -2.66 1.13
C GLN A 118 -13.80 -4.03 1.82
N GLY A 119 -12.64 -4.32 2.42
CA GLY A 119 -12.30 -5.66 2.89
C GLY A 119 -12.10 -6.65 1.75
N ALA A 120 -11.88 -7.93 2.09
CA ALA A 120 -11.74 -9.00 1.11
C ALA A 120 -12.33 -10.29 1.64
N VAL A 121 -13.44 -10.75 1.05
CA VAL A 121 -14.20 -11.93 1.49
C VAL A 121 -13.33 -13.18 1.62
N SER A 122 -12.39 -13.42 0.69
CA SER A 122 -11.48 -14.57 0.76
C SER A 122 -10.53 -14.50 1.97
N LEU A 123 -9.97 -13.32 2.27
CA LEU A 123 -9.16 -13.10 3.48
C LEU A 123 -10.02 -13.29 4.72
N ASN A 124 -11.21 -12.69 4.73
CA ASN A 124 -12.15 -12.77 5.84
C ASN A 124 -12.43 -14.23 6.20
N ARG A 125 -12.83 -15.04 5.22
CA ARG A 125 -13.13 -16.47 5.39
C ARG A 125 -11.92 -17.29 5.85
N ALA A 126 -10.76 -17.08 5.24
CA ALA A 126 -9.56 -17.85 5.58
C ALA A 126 -9.08 -17.56 7.00
N VAL A 127 -9.01 -16.28 7.39
CA VAL A 127 -8.51 -15.88 8.71
C VAL A 127 -9.52 -16.16 9.82
N SER A 128 -10.81 -15.93 9.60
CA SER A 128 -11.84 -16.30 10.59
C SER A 128 -11.92 -17.82 10.77
N GLY A 129 -11.82 -18.59 9.68
CA GLY A 129 -11.75 -20.05 9.76
C GLY A 129 -10.55 -20.56 10.56
N ALA A 130 -9.43 -19.83 10.54
CA ALA A 130 -8.22 -20.17 11.29
C ALA A 130 -8.24 -19.68 12.76
N ALA A 131 -9.32 -19.04 13.23
CA ALA A 131 -9.34 -18.37 14.53
C ALA A 131 -9.08 -19.31 15.73
N ALA A 132 -9.45 -20.58 15.64
CA ALA A 132 -9.14 -21.58 16.67
C ALA A 132 -7.65 -21.87 16.75
N ASP A 133 -7.02 -22.18 15.61
CA ASP A 133 -5.60 -22.51 15.55
C ASP A 133 -4.70 -21.31 15.89
N LEU A 134 -5.10 -20.11 15.43
CA LEU A 134 -4.40 -18.86 15.79
C LEU A 134 -4.43 -18.62 17.29
N ALA A 135 -5.58 -18.82 17.94
CA ALA A 135 -5.71 -18.69 19.39
C ALA A 135 -4.86 -19.74 20.13
N ALA A 136 -4.88 -21.00 19.67
CA ALA A 136 -4.05 -22.06 20.22
C ALA A 136 -2.54 -21.77 20.11
N ALA A 137 -2.13 -21.03 19.08
CA ALA A 137 -0.76 -20.56 18.89
C ALA A 137 -0.42 -19.27 19.69
N GLY A 138 -1.36 -18.72 20.47
CA GLY A 138 -1.17 -17.51 21.25
C GLY A 138 -1.19 -16.21 20.43
N VAL A 139 -1.79 -16.22 19.24
CA VAL A 139 -1.81 -15.07 18.32
C VAL A 139 -3.02 -14.19 18.58
N CYS A 140 -2.77 -12.90 18.84
CA CYS A 140 -3.79 -11.86 18.83
C CYS A 140 -4.08 -11.45 17.38
N VAL A 141 -5.34 -11.18 17.05
CA VAL A 141 -5.74 -10.82 15.68
C VAL A 141 -6.45 -9.47 15.67
N LEU A 142 -5.98 -8.54 14.83
CA LEU A 142 -6.70 -7.33 14.45
C LEU A 142 -7.18 -7.48 13.01
N HIS A 143 -8.49 -7.53 12.78
CA HIS A 143 -9.08 -7.86 11.49
C HIS A 143 -10.04 -6.77 11.01
N ALA A 144 -9.60 -5.97 10.05
CA ALA A 144 -10.45 -5.02 9.33
C ALA A 144 -11.18 -5.73 8.19
N HIS A 145 -12.40 -6.20 8.45
CA HIS A 145 -13.14 -7.08 7.55
C HIS A 145 -13.86 -6.35 6.41
N GLY A 146 -13.93 -5.02 6.44
CA GLY A 146 -14.63 -4.20 5.46
C GLY A 146 -16.09 -3.97 5.84
N PRO A 147 -16.63 -2.76 5.62
CA PRO A 147 -17.91 -2.32 6.20
C PRO A 147 -19.14 -3.06 5.65
N GLN A 148 -19.02 -3.65 4.45
CA GLN A 148 -20.10 -4.39 3.80
C GLN A 148 -20.02 -5.90 4.03
N ASN A 149 -18.99 -6.38 4.74
CA ASN A 149 -18.81 -7.80 5.02
C ASN A 149 -19.21 -8.12 6.45
N VAL A 150 -19.76 -9.32 6.66
CA VAL A 150 -19.99 -9.90 7.98
C VAL A 150 -18.89 -10.93 8.26
N LEU A 151 -18.33 -10.90 9.46
CA LEU A 151 -17.32 -11.84 9.89
C LEU A 151 -17.92 -12.80 10.92
N GLU A 152 -18.06 -14.06 10.54
CA GLU A 152 -18.48 -15.13 11.45
C GLU A 152 -17.28 -15.60 12.26
N LEU A 153 -17.31 -15.36 13.57
CA LEU A 153 -16.27 -15.80 14.49
C LEU A 153 -16.83 -16.83 15.45
N ARG A 154 -15.99 -17.82 15.77
CA ARG A 154 -16.31 -18.76 16.85
C ARG A 154 -16.44 -18.01 18.18
N ARG A 155 -17.18 -18.61 19.12
CA ARG A 155 -17.20 -18.13 20.50
C ARG A 155 -15.79 -18.25 21.10
N ARG A 156 -15.32 -17.16 21.71
CA ARG A 156 -14.05 -17.11 22.44
C ARG A 156 -14.13 -18.01 23.67
N ALA A 157 -13.13 -18.87 23.86
CA ALA A 157 -12.94 -19.66 25.07
C ALA A 157 -12.20 -18.84 26.13
N GLN A 158 -12.34 -19.24 27.39
CA GLN A 158 -11.61 -18.59 28.48
C GLN A 158 -10.10 -18.75 28.27
N GLY A 159 -9.36 -17.64 28.30
CA GLY A 159 -7.90 -17.62 28.09
C GLY A 159 -7.45 -17.45 26.64
N ASP A 160 -8.36 -17.49 25.66
CA ASP A 160 -8.00 -17.22 24.26
C ASP A 160 -7.40 -15.82 24.09
N PRO A 161 -6.37 -15.62 23.27
CA PRO A 161 -5.91 -14.29 22.87
C PRO A 161 -7.04 -13.44 22.25
N PRO A 162 -7.00 -12.10 22.38
CA PRO A 162 -7.98 -11.23 21.74
C PRO A 162 -8.03 -11.37 20.21
N TYR A 163 -9.24 -11.50 19.67
CA TYR A 163 -9.54 -11.35 18.25
C TYR A 163 -10.45 -10.14 18.09
N VAL A 164 -9.88 -9.03 17.60
CA VAL A 164 -10.56 -7.76 17.41
C VAL A 164 -10.96 -7.64 15.94
N ALA A 165 -12.24 -7.83 15.65
CA ALA A 165 -12.80 -7.65 14.32
C ALA A 165 -13.51 -6.29 14.23
N VAL A 166 -13.16 -5.50 13.22
CA VAL A 166 -13.73 -4.18 12.98
C VAL A 166 -14.10 -4.01 11.50
N PRO A 167 -15.15 -3.26 11.17
CA PRO A 167 -15.51 -3.01 9.78
C PRO A 167 -14.46 -2.15 9.07
N TYR A 168 -13.78 -1.27 9.80
CA TYR A 168 -12.79 -0.33 9.26
C TYR A 168 -11.79 0.09 10.34
N LEU A 169 -10.60 0.54 9.91
CA LEU A 169 -9.54 1.08 10.77
C LEU A 169 -9.28 2.54 10.41
N ASP A 170 -9.76 3.46 11.23
CA ASP A 170 -9.55 4.90 11.00
C ASP A 170 -8.10 5.34 11.27
N ARG A 171 -7.45 4.68 12.24
CA ARG A 171 -6.08 4.96 12.69
C ARG A 171 -5.14 3.83 12.23
N MET A 172 -4.85 3.77 10.94
CA MET A 172 -3.97 2.74 10.36
C MET A 172 -2.56 2.73 10.95
N GLU A 173 -2.05 3.88 11.40
CA GLU A 173 -0.75 3.97 12.08
C GLU A 173 -0.73 3.22 13.42
N LEU A 174 -1.85 3.20 14.16
CA LEU A 174 -1.97 2.39 15.38
C LEU A 174 -2.01 0.91 15.01
N ALA A 175 -2.77 0.53 13.98
CA ALA A 175 -2.82 -0.86 13.53
C ALA A 175 -1.43 -1.38 13.11
N TYR A 176 -0.66 -0.56 12.38
CA TYR A 176 0.71 -0.90 12.02
C TYR A 176 1.69 -0.93 13.20
N ALA A 177 1.52 -0.01 14.15
CA ALA A 177 2.32 0.01 15.38
C ALA A 177 2.05 -1.19 16.29
N ALA A 178 0.80 -1.67 16.38
CA ALA A 178 0.45 -2.84 17.18
C ALA A 178 0.96 -4.15 16.57
N ALA A 179 0.94 -4.25 15.23
CA ALA A 179 1.18 -5.48 14.49
C ALA A 179 2.63 -5.99 14.51
N ASP A 180 2.76 -7.30 14.33
CA ASP A 180 4.00 -8.06 14.12
C ASP A 180 4.06 -8.63 12.70
N LEU A 181 2.92 -9.05 12.15
CA LEU A 181 2.76 -9.63 10.81
C LEU A 181 1.46 -9.11 10.18
N VAL A 182 1.44 -8.98 8.85
CA VAL A 182 0.25 -8.56 8.10
C VAL A 182 -0.19 -9.64 7.10
N ILE A 183 -1.50 -9.91 7.01
CA ILE A 183 -2.12 -10.53 5.82
C ILE A 183 -2.94 -9.47 5.11
N CYS A 184 -2.61 -9.17 3.85
CA CYS A 184 -3.32 -8.13 3.12
C CYS A 184 -3.35 -8.35 1.61
N ARG A 185 -4.20 -7.58 0.92
CA ARG A 185 -4.10 -7.42 -0.54
C ARG A 185 -2.80 -6.71 -0.91
N ALA A 186 -2.35 -6.90 -2.15
CA ALA A 186 -1.10 -6.33 -2.64
C ALA A 186 -1.31 -5.12 -3.56
N GLY A 187 -2.23 -4.23 -3.19
CA GLY A 187 -2.37 -2.93 -3.85
C GLY A 187 -1.10 -2.08 -3.65
N ALA A 188 -0.77 -1.23 -4.63
CA ALA A 188 0.45 -0.43 -4.59
C ALA A 188 0.61 0.40 -3.30
N MET A 189 -0.47 1.09 -2.88
CA MET A 189 -0.48 1.85 -1.62
C MET A 189 -0.24 0.96 -0.40
N THR A 190 -0.93 -0.18 -0.32
CA THR A 190 -0.77 -1.12 0.79
C THR A 190 0.66 -1.64 0.89
N VAL A 191 1.25 -2.09 -0.22
CA VAL A 191 2.63 -2.58 -0.24
C VAL A 191 3.60 -1.46 0.18
N ALA A 192 3.39 -0.24 -0.30
CA ALA A 192 4.22 0.90 0.06
C ALA A 192 4.13 1.26 1.55
N GLU A 193 2.93 1.32 2.11
CA GLU A 193 2.73 1.62 3.54
C GLU A 193 3.33 0.53 4.43
N VAL A 194 3.02 -0.74 4.14
CA VAL A 194 3.49 -1.90 4.92
C VAL A 194 5.02 -2.01 4.88
N SER A 195 5.65 -1.83 3.71
CA SER A 195 7.11 -1.84 3.59
C SER A 195 7.76 -0.61 4.22
N ALA A 196 7.17 0.59 4.10
CA ALA A 196 7.68 1.80 4.72
C ALA A 196 7.77 1.68 6.25
N VAL A 197 6.80 1.00 6.87
CA VAL A 197 6.81 0.74 8.32
C VAL A 197 7.54 -0.56 8.69
N GLY A 198 8.17 -1.24 7.73
CA GLY A 198 8.94 -2.46 7.96
C GLY A 198 8.11 -3.63 8.50
N LEU A 199 6.83 -3.72 8.16
CA LEU A 199 6.01 -4.87 8.57
C LEU A 199 6.24 -6.05 7.61
N PRO A 200 6.60 -7.24 8.13
CA PRO A 200 6.50 -8.47 7.38
C PRO A 200 5.07 -8.71 6.89
N ALA A 201 4.91 -9.24 5.68
CA ALA A 201 3.59 -9.47 5.13
C ALA A 201 3.44 -10.76 4.31
N ILE A 202 2.28 -11.38 4.48
CA ILE A 202 1.72 -12.38 3.57
C ILE A 202 0.78 -11.62 2.63
N TYR A 203 1.27 -11.35 1.43
CA TYR A 203 0.52 -10.69 0.38
C TYR A 203 -0.38 -11.68 -0.34
N VAL A 204 -1.66 -11.35 -0.45
CA VAL A 204 -2.66 -12.14 -1.18
C VAL A 204 -3.20 -11.31 -2.35
N PRO A 205 -2.52 -11.30 -3.51
CA PRO A 205 -2.92 -10.50 -4.66
C PRO A 205 -4.37 -10.77 -5.06
N LEU A 206 -5.08 -9.71 -5.42
CA LEU A 206 -6.42 -9.82 -5.96
C LEU A 206 -6.40 -10.70 -7.22
N PRO A 207 -7.26 -11.74 -7.33
CA PRO A 207 -7.23 -12.67 -8.46
C PRO A 207 -7.79 -12.07 -9.74
N ILE A 208 -8.59 -11.01 -9.63
CA ILE A 208 -9.14 -10.25 -10.76
C ILE A 208 -8.25 -9.06 -11.11
N GLY A 209 -8.22 -8.69 -12.38
CA GLY A 209 -7.44 -7.56 -12.90
C GLY A 209 -6.32 -8.00 -13.85
N ASN A 210 -5.32 -7.16 -14.02
CA ASN A 210 -4.20 -7.35 -14.96
C ASN A 210 -2.96 -8.04 -14.33
N GLY A 211 -3.08 -8.53 -13.10
CA GLY A 211 -2.01 -9.17 -12.33
C GLY A 211 -1.04 -8.22 -11.61
N GLU A 212 -1.26 -6.90 -11.65
CA GLU A 212 -0.34 -5.89 -11.10
C GLU A 212 -0.08 -6.07 -9.61
N GLN A 213 -1.06 -6.51 -8.81
CA GLN A 213 -0.88 -6.66 -7.37
C GLN A 213 0.23 -7.65 -7.01
N ARG A 214 0.36 -8.75 -7.76
CA ARG A 214 1.48 -9.67 -7.54
C ARG A 214 2.80 -8.96 -7.79
N LEU A 215 2.90 -8.20 -8.89
CA LEU A 215 4.10 -7.46 -9.27
C LEU A 215 4.44 -6.36 -8.25
N ASN A 216 3.44 -5.68 -7.68
CA ASN A 216 3.63 -4.69 -6.63
C ASN A 216 4.33 -5.29 -5.39
N ALA A 217 3.99 -6.51 -4.99
CA ALA A 217 4.58 -7.17 -3.82
C ALA A 217 5.97 -7.76 -4.07
N LEU A 218 6.32 -8.10 -5.32
CA LEU A 218 7.57 -8.80 -5.63
C LEU A 218 8.84 -8.11 -5.13
N PRO A 219 9.01 -6.77 -5.21
CA PRO A 219 10.20 -6.12 -4.66
C PRO A 219 10.42 -6.42 -3.16
N VAL A 220 9.34 -6.40 -2.36
CA VAL A 220 9.40 -6.71 -0.92
C VAL A 220 9.67 -8.21 -0.71
N VAL A 221 9.01 -9.07 -1.48
CA VAL A 221 9.16 -10.53 -1.37
C VAL A 221 10.57 -10.98 -1.77
N ASN A 222 11.11 -10.47 -2.87
CA ASN A 222 12.46 -10.78 -3.35
C ASN A 222 13.54 -10.32 -2.37
N ALA A 223 13.30 -9.22 -1.64
CA ALA A 223 14.18 -8.77 -0.57
C ALA A 223 14.09 -9.62 0.71
N GLY A 224 13.11 -10.52 0.80
CA GLY A 224 12.83 -11.35 1.97
C GLY A 224 11.89 -10.71 3.00
N GLY A 225 11.24 -9.59 2.67
CA GLY A 225 10.35 -8.87 3.59
C GLY A 225 8.92 -9.41 3.66
N GLY A 226 8.58 -10.42 2.85
CA GLY A 226 7.24 -10.97 2.79
C GLY A 226 7.16 -12.21 1.92
N MET A 227 5.94 -12.70 1.72
CA MET A 227 5.65 -13.78 0.78
C MET A 227 4.35 -13.52 0.02
N VAL A 228 4.21 -14.11 -1.16
CA VAL A 228 2.95 -14.10 -1.92
C VAL A 228 2.22 -15.43 -1.73
N VAL A 229 0.93 -15.36 -1.42
CA VAL A 229 -0.01 -16.48 -1.45
C VAL A 229 -1.08 -16.18 -2.48
N ALA A 230 -1.33 -17.11 -3.41
CA ALA A 230 -2.43 -16.96 -4.36
C ALA A 230 -3.78 -16.98 -3.63
N ASP A 231 -4.73 -16.14 -4.06
CA ASP A 231 -6.06 -16.04 -3.42
C ASP A 231 -6.77 -17.40 -3.31
N ALA A 232 -6.72 -18.21 -4.38
CA ALA A 232 -7.30 -19.54 -4.41
C ALA A 232 -6.62 -20.56 -3.48
N ALA A 233 -5.37 -20.29 -3.08
CA ALA A 233 -4.61 -21.14 -2.15
C ALA A 233 -4.77 -20.69 -0.69
N LEU A 234 -5.41 -19.55 -0.42
CA LEU A 234 -5.58 -19.03 0.93
C LEU A 234 -6.69 -19.79 1.67
N THR A 235 -6.30 -20.86 2.36
CA THR A 235 -7.18 -21.65 3.23
C THR A 235 -6.92 -21.35 4.71
N PRO A 236 -7.88 -21.66 5.62
CA PRO A 236 -7.66 -21.57 7.06
C PRO A 236 -6.41 -22.30 7.55
N GLU A 237 -6.15 -23.50 7.04
CA GLU A 237 -5.02 -24.34 7.43
C GLU A 237 -3.69 -23.74 6.97
N LEU A 238 -3.68 -23.12 5.77
CA LEU A 238 -2.51 -22.38 5.30
C LEU A 238 -2.26 -21.15 6.19
N VAL A 239 -3.31 -20.39 6.54
CA VAL A 239 -3.20 -19.22 7.42
C VAL A 239 -2.63 -19.64 8.77
N ALA A 240 -3.23 -20.64 9.43
CA ALA A 240 -2.78 -21.15 10.70
C ALA A 240 -1.29 -21.54 10.67
N ARG A 241 -0.90 -22.35 9.67
CA ARG A 241 0.49 -22.82 9.52
C ARG A 241 1.47 -21.68 9.27
N GLN A 242 1.19 -20.77 8.33
CA GLN A 242 2.13 -19.70 7.97
C GLN A 242 2.24 -18.65 9.07
N VAL A 243 1.11 -18.24 9.66
CA VAL A 243 1.10 -17.22 10.72
C VAL A 243 1.78 -17.76 11.97
N ALA A 244 1.43 -18.97 12.42
CA ALA A 244 2.09 -19.57 13.58
C ALA A 244 3.59 -19.69 13.33
N GLY A 245 4.00 -20.31 12.20
CA GLY A 245 5.41 -20.51 11.89
C GLY A 245 6.24 -19.22 11.76
N LEU A 246 5.63 -18.09 11.41
CA LEU A 246 6.30 -16.79 11.36
C LEU A 246 6.32 -16.09 12.73
N LEU A 247 5.18 -16.04 13.43
CA LEU A 247 5.08 -15.32 14.71
C LEU A 247 5.74 -16.06 15.88
N THR A 248 5.98 -17.37 15.75
CA THR A 248 6.73 -18.15 16.74
C THR A 248 8.22 -18.25 16.42
N ASP A 249 8.70 -17.63 15.35
CA ASP A 249 10.11 -17.58 14.96
C ASP A 249 10.62 -16.12 14.96
N PRO A 250 11.09 -15.61 16.12
CA PRO A 250 11.52 -14.23 16.25
C PRO A 250 12.68 -13.85 15.32
N ALA A 251 13.59 -14.79 15.05
CA ALA A 251 14.75 -14.55 14.21
C ALA A 251 14.32 -14.33 12.75
N ARG A 252 13.44 -15.20 12.24
CA ARG A 252 12.87 -15.04 10.90
C ARG A 252 12.03 -13.78 10.78
N LEU A 253 11.19 -13.48 11.77
CA LEU A 253 10.36 -12.28 11.77
C LEU A 253 11.20 -10.99 11.78
N ALA A 254 12.29 -10.95 12.56
CA ALA A 254 13.23 -9.85 12.57
C ALA A 254 13.95 -9.67 11.22
N ALA A 255 14.38 -10.77 10.59
CA ALA A 255 14.98 -10.73 9.26
C ALA A 255 14.01 -10.18 8.19
N MET A 256 12.74 -10.61 8.22
CA MET A 256 11.70 -10.09 7.33
C MET A 256 11.41 -8.61 7.60
N THR A 257 11.40 -8.19 8.87
CA THR A 257 11.19 -6.78 9.27
C THR A 257 12.27 -5.89 8.69
N ALA A 258 13.54 -6.27 8.86
CA ALA A 258 14.68 -5.53 8.31
C ALA A 258 14.65 -5.48 6.77
N ALA A 259 14.28 -6.59 6.13
CA ALA A 259 14.15 -6.66 4.68
C ALA A 259 13.03 -5.76 4.13
N ALA A 260 11.85 -5.77 4.76
CA ALA A 260 10.73 -4.91 4.39
C ALA A 260 11.09 -3.43 4.53
N ALA A 261 11.71 -3.04 5.66
CA ALA A 261 12.11 -1.66 5.93
C ALA A 261 13.13 -1.11 4.92
N ARG A 262 14.04 -1.97 4.42
CA ARG A 262 15.06 -1.59 3.42
C ARG A 262 14.48 -1.27 2.04
N VAL A 263 13.35 -1.86 1.68
CA VAL A 263 12.66 -1.62 0.39
C VAL A 263 11.65 -0.48 0.49
N GLY A 264 11.15 -0.17 1.70
CA GLY A 264 10.18 0.88 1.92
C GLY A 264 10.69 2.29 1.58
N HIS A 265 9.92 3.05 0.81
CA HIS A 265 10.26 4.43 0.44
C HIS A 265 9.47 5.44 1.30
N ARG A 266 10.13 6.05 2.30
CA ARG A 266 9.49 7.03 3.19
C ARG A 266 9.42 8.46 2.63
N ASP A 267 10.32 8.85 1.71
CA ASP A 267 10.38 10.22 1.14
C ASP A 267 9.73 10.35 -0.25
N ALA A 268 8.95 9.36 -0.69
CA ALA A 268 8.33 9.38 -2.02
C ALA A 268 7.44 10.62 -2.24
N ALA A 269 6.68 11.04 -1.22
CA ALA A 269 5.85 12.24 -1.27
C ALA A 269 6.69 13.52 -1.48
N GLY A 270 7.83 13.63 -0.77
CA GLY A 270 8.75 14.76 -0.90
C GLY A 270 9.39 14.81 -2.29
N GLN A 271 9.77 13.66 -2.84
CA GLN A 271 10.33 13.57 -4.20
C GLN A 271 9.32 14.00 -5.28
N VAL A 272 8.08 13.53 -5.19
CA VAL A 272 7.01 13.94 -6.13
C VAL A 272 6.73 15.44 -6.02
N ALA A 273 6.66 15.99 -4.81
CA ALA A 273 6.45 17.43 -4.60
C ALA A 273 7.59 18.28 -5.18
N ARG A 274 8.85 17.87 -4.96
CA ARG A 274 10.03 18.56 -5.54
C ARG A 274 10.00 18.52 -7.07
N ALA A 275 9.65 17.38 -7.66
CA ALA A 275 9.52 17.26 -9.11
C ALA A 275 8.43 18.17 -9.67
N ALA A 276 7.27 18.24 -9.01
CA ALA A 276 6.16 19.12 -9.41
C ALA A 276 6.56 20.61 -9.33
N LEU A 277 7.21 21.04 -8.24
CA LEU A 277 7.67 22.42 -8.07
C LEU A 277 8.77 22.81 -9.08
N ALA A 278 9.70 21.91 -9.36
CA ALA A 278 10.76 22.15 -10.34
C ALA A 278 10.21 22.34 -11.76
N VAL A 279 9.13 21.61 -12.09
CA VAL A 279 8.42 21.72 -13.36
C VAL A 279 7.59 23.00 -13.43
N ALA A 280 6.86 23.34 -12.36
CA ALA A 280 6.05 24.56 -12.28
C ALA A 280 6.88 25.85 -12.45
N THR A 281 8.08 25.88 -11.86
CA THR A 281 8.97 27.06 -11.88
C THR A 281 9.90 27.12 -13.09
N GLY A 282 9.87 26.12 -13.99
CA GLY A 282 10.76 26.05 -15.16
C GLY A 282 12.24 25.77 -14.83
N ALA A 283 12.55 25.41 -13.59
CA ALA A 283 13.92 25.11 -13.15
C ALA A 283 14.53 23.85 -13.80
N GLY A 284 13.69 22.98 -14.38
CA GLY A 284 14.13 21.74 -15.04
C GLY A 284 14.42 21.83 -16.55
N ALA A 285 14.14 22.95 -17.22
CA ALA A 285 14.22 23.07 -18.68
C ALA A 285 15.60 23.54 -19.22
N ARG A 286 16.61 23.73 -18.35
CA ARG A 286 17.89 24.37 -18.70
C ARG A 286 19.09 23.44 -18.85
N THR A 287 18.90 22.13 -18.92
CA THR A 287 20.05 21.20 -19.00
C THR A 287 19.88 20.19 -20.13
N THR A 288 20.06 20.65 -21.37
CA THR A 288 20.57 19.87 -22.52
C THR A 288 20.72 20.83 -23.71
N THR A 289 21.93 21.34 -23.88
CA THR A 289 22.51 21.74 -25.17
C THR A 289 23.62 20.78 -25.48
#